data_AF-A0A2V8IP89-F1
#
_entry.id   AF-A0A2V8IP89-F1
#
_cell.length_a   1.000
_cell.length_b   1.000
_cell.length_c   1.000
_cell.angle_alpha   90.00
_cell.angle_beta   90.00
_cell.angle_gamma   90.00
#
_symmetry.space_group_name_H-M   'P 1'
#
loop_
_entity.id
_entity.type
_entity.pdbx_description
1 polymer ?
#
loop_
_entity_poly.entity_id
_entity_poly.type
_entity_poly.pdbx_seq_one_letter_code
_entity_poly.pdbx_strand_id
1 'polypeptide(L)'
;MNGTLSPPVEWLLFVVLSTVAIGGTFRMLRTMSMVRSGFSLMASFCAIGGLFLLLSADLLASMQIMMYVAGMLVMVLFMVMVSPDPGGSMMGIAPPEETGPADEYVCPMHPDVRSREPGQCPKCGMALQPAPEHHAHGSASHVKDHGQSAVQHGHMSSGMEMDMAMTHEFTRIAAVTGFIVALGLLGAIAFAPWPAPAPIPALDSARTIGTELLGRYMIAFEGAAVLILLGMVGAVIFARRA
;
A
#
# COMPACT_ATOMS: atom_id res chain seq x y z
N MET A 1 -27.47 -6.08 22.57
CA MET A 1 -28.27 -7.33 22.50
C MET A 1 -27.66 -8.32 23.50
N ASN A 2 -28.03 -8.26 24.78
CA ASN A 2 -27.36 -9.03 25.84
C ASN A 2 -28.31 -10.09 26.42
N GLY A 3 -28.00 -11.37 26.20
CA GLY A 3 -28.58 -12.48 26.96
C GLY A 3 -29.05 -13.72 26.20
N THR A 4 -28.89 -13.82 24.87
CA THR A 4 -29.45 -14.96 24.10
C THR A 4 -28.42 -15.95 23.54
N LEU A 5 -27.13 -15.64 23.59
CA LEU A 5 -26.08 -16.54 23.09
C LEU A 5 -25.57 -17.39 24.26
N SER A 6 -25.49 -18.71 24.05
CA SER A 6 -24.90 -19.59 25.05
C SER A 6 -23.37 -19.38 25.08
N PRO A 7 -22.71 -19.58 26.24
CA PRO A 7 -21.26 -19.39 26.37
C PRO A 7 -20.40 -20.12 25.31
N PRO A 8 -20.73 -21.34 24.83
CA PRO A 8 -19.98 -21.94 23.73
C PRO A 8 -20.13 -21.20 22.40
N VAL A 9 -21.28 -20.57 22.15
CA VAL A 9 -21.51 -19.81 20.91
C VAL A 9 -20.72 -18.51 20.91
N GLU A 10 -20.61 -17.83 22.05
CA GLU A 10 -19.76 -16.63 22.17
C GLU A 10 -18.29 -16.95 21.88
N TRP A 11 -17.76 -18.04 22.46
CA TRP A 11 -16.40 -18.50 22.17
C TRP A 11 -16.20 -18.85 20.69
N LEU A 12 -17.17 -19.54 20.09
CA LEU A 12 -17.10 -19.89 18.67
C LEU A 12 -17.10 -18.63 17.78
N LEU A 13 -17.97 -17.67 18.06
CA LEU A 13 -18.02 -16.39 17.35
C LEU A 13 -16.71 -15.61 17.50
N PHE A 14 -16.14 -15.56 18.70
CA PHE A 14 -14.85 -14.91 18.95
C PHE A 14 -13.74 -15.51 18.11
N VAL A 15 -13.62 -16.84 18.07
CA VAL A 15 -12.59 -17.55 17.30
C VAL A 15 -12.80 -17.33 15.81
N VAL A 16 -14.03 -17.43 15.30
CA VAL A 16 -14.34 -17.18 13.89
C VAL A 16 -13.99 -15.74 13.50
N LEU A 17 -14.43 -14.74 14.26
CA LEU A 17 -14.16 -13.33 13.94
C LEU A 17 -12.66 -12.99 14.04
N SER A 18 -11.97 -13.51 15.05
CA SER A 18 -10.52 -13.29 15.22
C SER A 18 -9.71 -13.93 14.09
N THR A 19 -10.07 -15.15 13.68
CA THR A 19 -9.40 -15.83 12.55
C THR A 19 -9.68 -15.12 11.23
N VAL A 20 -10.87 -14.56 11.01
CA VAL A 20 -11.18 -13.73 9.83
C VAL A 20 -10.36 -12.43 9.84
N ALA A 21 -10.23 -11.76 10.99
CA ALA A 21 -9.45 -10.53 11.11
C ALA A 21 -7.95 -10.76 10.85
N ILE A 22 -7.36 -11.80 11.44
CA ILE A 22 -5.95 -12.16 11.24
C ILE A 22 -5.73 -12.68 9.82
N GLY A 23 -6.61 -13.56 9.34
CA GLY A 23 -6.55 -14.11 7.98
C GLY A 23 -6.68 -13.05 6.90
N GLY A 24 -7.57 -12.07 7.09
CA GLY A 24 -7.73 -10.93 6.20
C GLY A 24 -6.51 -10.02 6.18
N THR A 25 -5.91 -9.74 7.34
CA THR A 25 -4.66 -8.98 7.44
C THR A 25 -3.52 -9.71 6.75
N PHE A 26 -3.35 -10.99 7.03
CA PHE A 26 -2.30 -11.80 6.44
C PHE A 26 -2.46 -12.00 4.92
N ARG A 27 -3.70 -12.19 4.45
CA ARG A 27 -4.01 -12.26 3.02
C ARG A 27 -3.71 -10.94 2.32
N MET A 28 -4.00 -9.81 2.95
CA MET A 28 -3.63 -8.48 2.44
C MET A 28 -2.11 -8.37 2.24
N LEU A 29 -1.31 -8.83 3.22
CA LEU A 29 0.15 -8.76 3.15
C LEU A 29 0.78 -9.62 2.05
N ARG A 30 0.12 -10.71 1.63
CA ARG A 30 0.63 -11.61 0.59
C ARG A 30 0.08 -11.37 -0.81
N THR A 31 -0.98 -10.56 -0.93
CA THR A 31 -1.69 -10.41 -2.20
C THR A 31 -1.03 -9.32 -3.03
N MET A 32 -0.60 -9.67 -4.25
CA MET A 32 0.09 -8.75 -5.17
C MET A 32 -0.85 -7.87 -6.00
N SER A 33 -2.17 -8.12 -5.97
CA SER A 33 -3.17 -7.29 -6.67
C SER A 33 -3.88 -6.33 -5.72
N MET A 34 -3.97 -5.05 -6.10
CA MET A 34 -4.48 -4.01 -5.20
C MET A 34 -5.96 -4.22 -4.86
N VAL A 35 -6.77 -4.53 -5.87
CA VAL A 35 -8.22 -4.76 -5.70
C VAL A 35 -8.50 -5.90 -4.72
N ARG A 36 -7.77 -7.01 -4.86
CA ARG A 36 -7.95 -8.20 -4.01
C ARG A 36 -7.50 -7.93 -2.57
N SER A 37 -6.52 -7.05 -2.37
CA SER A 37 -6.13 -6.55 -1.04
C SER A 37 -7.22 -5.65 -0.43
N GLY A 38 -7.87 -4.80 -1.23
CA GLY A 38 -9.02 -4.00 -0.79
C GLY A 38 -10.18 -4.83 -0.22
N PHE A 39 -10.56 -5.92 -0.90
CA PHE A 39 -11.55 -6.86 -0.35
C PHE A 39 -11.10 -7.56 0.94
N SER A 40 -9.78 -7.72 1.16
CA SER A 40 -9.22 -8.35 2.37
C SER A 40 -9.29 -7.43 3.57
N LEU A 41 -9.03 -6.14 3.32
CA LEU A 41 -9.17 -5.07 4.29
C LEU A 41 -10.62 -4.95 4.75
N MET A 42 -11.59 -5.06 3.83
CA MET A 42 -13.01 -5.01 4.16
C MET A 42 -13.44 -6.12 5.10
N ALA A 43 -13.05 -7.36 4.80
CA ALA A 43 -13.32 -8.49 5.69
C ALA A 43 -12.72 -8.28 7.10
N SER A 44 -11.50 -7.71 7.17
CA SER A 44 -10.81 -7.47 8.44
C SER A 44 -11.50 -6.39 9.29
N PHE A 45 -11.89 -5.26 8.70
CA PHE A 45 -12.59 -4.20 9.45
C PHE A 45 -14.01 -4.60 9.88
N CYS A 46 -14.73 -5.36 9.05
CA CYS A 46 -16.01 -5.93 9.44
C CYS A 46 -15.86 -6.93 10.59
N ALA A 47 -14.82 -7.78 10.57
CA ALA A 47 -14.54 -8.72 11.65
C ALA A 47 -14.20 -7.99 12.97
N ILE A 48 -13.41 -6.91 12.91
CA ILE A 48 -13.12 -6.06 14.08
C ILE A 48 -14.42 -5.42 14.63
N GLY A 49 -15.31 -4.92 13.76
CA GLY A 49 -16.61 -4.42 14.18
C GLY A 49 -17.46 -5.49 14.89
N GLY A 50 -17.43 -6.73 14.39
CA GLY A 50 -18.07 -7.88 15.05
C GLY A 50 -17.47 -8.21 16.41
N LEU A 51 -16.14 -8.12 16.56
CA LEU A 51 -15.46 -8.31 17.85
C LEU A 51 -15.88 -7.22 18.86
N PHE A 52 -16.05 -5.97 18.43
CA PHE A 52 -16.58 -4.91 19.30
C PHE A 52 -18.02 -5.18 19.75
N LEU A 53 -18.88 -5.70 18.88
CA LEU A 53 -20.22 -6.13 19.29
C LEU A 53 -20.16 -7.26 20.32
N LEU A 54 -19.25 -8.23 20.13
CA LEU A 54 -19.08 -9.34 21.06
C LEU A 54 -18.58 -8.88 22.44
N LEU A 55 -17.78 -7.80 22.47
CA LEU A 55 -17.32 -7.13 23.69
C LEU A 55 -18.38 -6.21 24.32
N SER A 56 -19.63 -6.21 23.83
CA SER A 56 -20.69 -5.28 24.25
C SER A 56 -20.36 -3.79 24.04
N ALA A 57 -19.46 -3.48 23.10
CA ALA A 57 -19.05 -2.12 22.76
C ALA A 57 -19.85 -1.57 21.56
N ASP A 58 -21.17 -1.46 21.71
CA ASP A 58 -22.11 -1.14 20.63
C ASP A 58 -21.80 0.20 19.93
N LEU A 59 -21.43 1.25 20.70
CA LEU A 59 -21.07 2.55 20.11
C LEU A 59 -19.81 2.43 19.26
N LEU A 60 -18.77 1.75 19.75
CA LEU A 60 -17.52 1.58 19.01
C LEU A 60 -17.72 0.72 17.75
N ALA A 61 -18.55 -0.33 17.83
CA ALA A 61 -18.90 -1.14 16.68
C ALA A 61 -19.64 -0.33 15.59
N SER A 62 -20.61 0.49 15.98
CA SER A 62 -21.34 1.35 15.02
C SER A 62 -20.44 2.39 14.37
N MET A 63 -19.54 3.02 15.15
CA MET A 63 -18.53 3.95 14.64
C MET A 63 -17.53 3.25 13.72
N GLN A 64 -17.13 2.02 14.03
CA GLN A 64 -16.25 1.22 13.18
C GLN A 64 -16.87 0.99 11.79
N ILE A 65 -18.14 0.61 11.75
CA ILE A 65 -18.85 0.36 10.48
C ILE A 65 -19.06 1.67 9.71
N MET A 66 -19.55 2.73 10.38
CA MET A 66 -19.80 4.00 9.72
C MET A 66 -18.52 4.66 9.20
N MET A 67 -17.47 4.75 10.01
CA MET A 67 -16.25 5.48 9.65
C MET A 67 -15.32 4.66 8.76
N TYR A 68 -15.02 3.42 9.14
CA TYR A 68 -14.04 2.62 8.41
C TYR A 68 -14.66 1.91 7.22
N VAL A 69 -15.80 1.23 7.39
CA VAL A 69 -16.41 0.44 6.28
C VAL A 69 -17.08 1.35 5.25
N ALA A 70 -17.83 2.38 5.66
CA ALA A 70 -18.54 3.25 4.71
C ALA A 70 -17.71 4.43 4.20
N GLY A 71 -16.85 5.02 5.03
CA GLY A 71 -16.04 6.19 4.66
C GLY A 71 -14.68 5.83 4.07
N MET A 72 -13.75 5.44 4.95
CA MET A 72 -12.34 5.22 4.58
C MET A 72 -12.18 4.09 3.56
N LEU A 73 -12.89 2.99 3.73
CA LEU A 73 -12.75 1.83 2.86
C LEU A 73 -13.32 2.09 1.46
N VAL A 74 -14.48 2.73 1.35
CA VAL A 74 -15.04 3.10 0.04
C VAL A 74 -14.11 4.07 -0.69
N MET A 75 -13.54 5.06 0.02
CA MET A 75 -12.52 5.95 -0.55
C MET A 75 -11.29 5.18 -1.04
N VAL A 76 -10.77 4.24 -0.24
CA VAL A 76 -9.63 3.40 -0.64
C VAL A 76 -9.98 2.50 -1.83
N LEU A 77 -11.16 1.90 -1.86
CA LEU A 77 -11.61 1.08 -2.99
C LEU A 77 -11.73 1.89 -4.27
N PHE A 78 -12.30 3.10 -4.20
CA PHE A 78 -12.38 4.00 -5.35
C PHE A 78 -10.98 4.39 -5.84
N MET A 79 -10.09 4.77 -4.93
CA MET A 79 -8.69 5.07 -5.26
C MET A 79 -7.98 3.89 -5.95
N VAL A 80 -8.17 2.67 -5.44
CA VAL A 80 -7.59 1.45 -6.01
C VAL A 80 -8.20 1.08 -7.36
N MET A 81 -9.50 1.34 -7.57
CA MET A 81 -10.15 1.10 -8.86
C MET A 81 -9.73 2.14 -9.91
N VAL A 82 -9.48 3.38 -9.48
CA VAL A 82 -9.05 4.47 -10.36
C VAL A 82 -7.56 4.40 -10.68
N SER A 83 -6.71 3.91 -9.76
CA SER A 83 -5.28 3.75 -10.02
C SER A 83 -5.00 2.45 -10.78
N PRO A 84 -4.36 2.48 -11.97
CA PRO A 84 -3.87 1.28 -12.63
C PRO A 84 -2.92 0.52 -11.70
N ASP A 85 -3.09 -0.81 -11.56
CA ASP A 85 -2.30 -1.66 -10.66
C ASP A 85 -0.77 -1.43 -10.84
N PRO A 86 -0.08 -0.73 -9.93
CA PRO A 86 1.38 -0.57 -9.99
C PRO A 86 2.10 -1.85 -9.54
N GLY A 87 1.36 -2.86 -9.06
CA GLY A 87 1.90 -4.19 -8.75
C GLY A 87 2.14 -5.05 -10.00
N GLY A 88 1.54 -4.70 -11.15
CA GLY A 88 1.72 -5.42 -12.41
C GLY A 88 3.06 -5.11 -13.10
N SER A 89 3.55 -3.88 -12.98
CA SER A 89 4.83 -3.45 -13.57
C SER A 89 6.06 -4.05 -12.88
N MET A 90 5.92 -4.58 -11.66
CA MET A 90 7.00 -5.31 -10.96
C MET A 90 7.09 -6.80 -11.35
N MET A 91 6.11 -7.34 -12.08
CA MET A 91 6.14 -8.71 -12.62
C MET A 91 6.67 -8.80 -14.07
N GLY A 92 7.37 -7.77 -14.55
CA GLY A 92 8.16 -7.85 -15.77
C GLY A 92 7.36 -7.99 -17.07
N ILE A 93 6.04 -7.76 -17.04
CA ILE A 93 5.30 -7.40 -18.26
C ILE A 93 5.21 -5.88 -18.23
N ALA A 94 6.34 -5.25 -18.53
CA ALA A 94 6.28 -3.90 -19.07
C ALA A 94 5.34 -3.97 -20.29
N PRO A 95 4.41 -3.02 -20.47
CA PRO A 95 3.95 -2.70 -21.83
C PRO A 95 5.22 -2.57 -22.68
N PRO A 96 5.26 -3.07 -23.93
CA PRO A 96 6.42 -2.82 -24.78
C PRO A 96 6.70 -1.33 -24.68
N GLU A 97 7.91 -0.98 -24.25
CA GLU A 97 8.34 0.40 -24.12
C GLU A 97 7.75 1.17 -25.29
N GLU A 98 7.06 2.28 -25.00
CA GLU A 98 7.10 3.39 -25.93
C GLU A 98 8.57 3.79 -25.99
N THR A 99 9.30 3.07 -26.84
CA THR A 99 10.66 3.41 -27.22
C THR A 99 10.55 4.82 -27.76
N GLY A 100 11.10 5.77 -27.01
CA GLY A 100 11.54 7.03 -27.59
C GLY A 100 12.27 6.74 -28.89
N PRO A 101 12.24 7.67 -29.85
CA PRO A 101 12.63 7.41 -31.23
C PRO A 101 13.95 6.66 -31.25
N ALA A 102 13.92 5.39 -31.67
CA ALA A 102 15.14 4.68 -31.96
C ALA A 102 15.81 5.51 -33.04
N ASP A 103 16.97 6.12 -32.73
CA ASP A 103 17.70 6.99 -33.65
C ASP A 103 18.12 6.24 -34.93
N GLU A 104 17.90 4.93 -34.98
CA GLU A 104 18.15 4.08 -36.12
C GLU A 104 17.11 2.94 -36.26
N TYR A 105 16.42 2.93 -37.40
CA TYR A 105 15.54 1.87 -37.85
C TYR A 105 16.25 1.04 -38.92
N VAL A 106 16.17 -0.29 -38.80
CA VAL A 106 16.84 -1.26 -39.67
C VAL A 106 15.82 -2.19 -40.34
N CYS A 107 16.07 -2.56 -41.59
CA CYS A 107 15.27 -3.57 -42.27
C CYS A 107 15.77 -4.99 -41.91
N PRO A 108 14.91 -5.90 -41.39
CA PRO A 108 15.32 -7.24 -41.00
C PRO A 108 15.82 -8.12 -42.16
N MET A 109 15.43 -7.79 -43.39
CA MET A 109 15.88 -8.50 -44.60
C MET A 109 17.10 -7.86 -45.27
N HIS A 110 17.36 -6.58 -45.01
CA HIS A 110 18.42 -5.81 -45.66
C HIS A 110 19.13 -4.97 -44.60
N PRO A 111 20.06 -5.57 -43.83
CA PRO A 111 20.73 -4.89 -42.72
C PRO A 111 21.56 -3.66 -43.12
N ASP A 112 21.84 -3.52 -44.42
CA ASP A 112 22.51 -2.35 -45.02
C ASP A 112 21.57 -1.12 -45.17
N VAL A 113 20.26 -1.29 -44.96
CA VAL A 113 19.26 -0.21 -45.07
C VAL A 113 18.90 0.26 -43.67
N ARG A 114 19.49 1.40 -43.29
CA ARG A 114 19.31 2.11 -42.01
C ARG A 114 18.66 3.48 -42.24
N SER A 115 17.72 3.87 -41.39
CA SER A 115 17.01 5.16 -41.48
C SER A 115 16.84 5.77 -40.10
N ARG A 116 16.93 7.10 -39.99
CA ARG A 116 16.63 7.83 -38.74
C ARG A 116 15.14 8.08 -38.53
N GLU A 117 14.34 7.82 -39.56
CA GLU A 117 12.90 8.08 -39.57
C GLU A 117 12.13 6.78 -39.85
N PRO A 118 10.94 6.61 -39.22
CA PRO A 118 10.05 5.49 -39.50
C PRO A 118 9.64 5.50 -40.98
N GLY A 119 9.79 4.36 -41.64
CA GLY A 119 9.49 4.27 -43.07
C GLY A 119 9.45 2.83 -43.58
N GLN A 120 9.17 2.72 -44.88
CA GLN A 120 9.23 1.44 -45.61
C GLN A 120 10.60 1.28 -46.26
N CYS A 121 11.12 0.06 -46.25
CA CYS A 121 12.36 -0.26 -46.93
C CYS A 121 12.19 -0.10 -48.45
N PRO A 122 13.02 0.71 -49.15
CA PRO A 122 12.93 0.90 -50.60
C PRO A 122 13.34 -0.34 -51.41
N LYS A 123 13.95 -1.35 -50.79
CA LYS A 123 14.35 -2.61 -51.46
C LYS A 123 13.25 -3.67 -51.46
N CYS A 124 12.49 -3.79 -50.37
CA CYS A 124 11.53 -4.88 -50.19
C CYS A 124 10.12 -4.42 -49.77
N GLY A 125 9.90 -3.12 -49.60
CA GLY A 125 8.59 -2.54 -49.25
C GLY A 125 8.13 -2.79 -47.80
N MET A 126 8.94 -3.45 -46.97
CA MET A 126 8.56 -3.83 -45.60
C MET A 126 8.87 -2.72 -44.61
N ALA A 127 8.09 -2.60 -43.53
CA ALA A 127 8.30 -1.58 -42.50
C ALA A 127 9.62 -1.79 -41.76
N LEU A 128 10.37 -0.70 -41.55
CA LEU A 128 11.61 -0.71 -40.79
C LEU A 128 11.31 -0.88 -39.29
N GLN A 129 12.14 -1.66 -38.59
CA GLN A 129 12.01 -1.90 -37.16
C GLN A 129 13.13 -1.17 -36.40
N PRO A 130 12.90 -0.71 -35.15
CA PRO A 130 13.94 -0.07 -34.36
C PRO A 130 15.11 -1.03 -34.15
N ALA A 131 16.34 -0.53 -34.30
CA ALA A 131 17.54 -1.35 -34.11
C ALA A 131 17.59 -1.85 -32.66
N PRO A 132 17.84 -3.16 -32.42
CA PRO A 132 18.07 -3.65 -31.07
C PRO A 132 19.37 -3.06 -30.52
N GLU A 133 19.31 -2.43 -29.36
CA GLU A 133 20.51 -1.91 -28.68
C GLU A 133 21.44 -3.06 -28.30
N HIS A 134 22.72 -2.92 -28.68
CA HIS A 134 23.76 -3.91 -28.44
C HIS A 134 24.17 -3.87 -26.95
N HIS A 135 23.45 -4.57 -26.08
CA HIS A 135 23.96 -4.85 -24.73
C HIS A 135 25.16 -5.80 -24.82
N ALA A 136 26.35 -5.20 -24.81
CA ALA A 136 27.63 -5.88 -24.87
C ALA A 136 27.89 -6.68 -23.58
N HIS A 137 27.85 -8.01 -23.67
CA HIS A 137 28.53 -8.87 -22.72
C HIS A 137 30.03 -8.87 -23.03
N GLY A 138 30.82 -8.22 -22.18
CA GLY A 138 32.26 -8.07 -22.33
C GLY A 138 33.05 -9.38 -22.17
N SER A 139 33.90 -9.67 -23.15
CA SER A 139 35.06 -10.54 -23.00
C SER A 139 36.32 -9.75 -23.35
N ALA A 140 37.31 -9.84 -22.48
CA ALA A 140 38.54 -9.06 -22.45
C ALA A 140 39.38 -9.19 -23.74
N SER A 141 39.91 -8.07 -24.23
CA SER A 141 41.27 -8.02 -24.77
C SER A 141 41.82 -6.59 -24.88
N HIS A 142 43.03 -6.48 -24.37
CA HIS A 142 44.05 -5.43 -24.37
C HIS A 142 44.13 -4.52 -25.63
N VAL A 143 44.07 -3.20 -25.45
CA VAL A 143 44.78 -2.18 -26.27
C VAL A 143 45.12 -0.95 -25.40
N LYS A 144 46.41 -0.58 -25.36
CA LYS A 144 46.93 0.71 -24.88
C LYS A 144 46.85 1.73 -26.02
N ASP A 145 46.45 2.98 -25.75
CA ASP A 145 47.29 4.17 -26.02
C ASP A 145 46.57 5.50 -25.70
N HIS A 146 47.42 6.52 -25.60
CA HIS A 146 47.31 7.84 -25.00
C HIS A 146 46.26 8.82 -25.57
N GLY A 147 45.87 9.81 -24.73
CA GLY A 147 45.63 11.18 -25.22
C GLY A 147 44.37 11.91 -24.71
N GLN A 148 44.56 12.75 -23.68
CA GLN A 148 43.99 14.10 -23.48
C GLN A 148 42.50 14.40 -23.81
N SER A 149 41.75 14.76 -22.76
CA SER A 149 41.03 16.05 -22.58
C SER A 149 39.81 15.82 -21.69
N ALA A 150 39.86 16.34 -20.46
CA ALA A 150 39.06 17.49 -20.04
C ALA A 150 37.57 17.16 -19.86
N VAL A 151 37.12 17.15 -18.61
CA VAL A 151 36.27 18.20 -18.02
C VAL A 151 35.60 17.61 -16.78
N GLN A 152 35.97 18.19 -15.65
CA GLN A 152 35.33 18.04 -14.36
C GLN A 152 33.95 18.71 -14.42
N HIS A 153 32.86 17.95 -14.39
CA HIS A 153 31.57 18.46 -13.94
C HIS A 153 31.06 17.59 -12.80
N GLY A 154 31.18 18.14 -11.58
CA GLY A 154 30.51 17.63 -10.42
C GLY A 154 29.00 17.82 -10.58
N HIS A 155 28.27 16.71 -10.50
CA HIS A 155 26.86 16.73 -10.15
C HIS A 155 26.75 16.12 -8.75
N MET A 156 26.67 16.98 -7.74
CA MET A 156 26.16 16.61 -6.42
C MET A 156 24.65 16.40 -6.57
N SER A 157 24.27 15.21 -7.04
CA SER A 157 22.92 14.69 -6.88
C SER A 157 22.89 13.93 -5.55
N SER A 158 22.77 14.66 -4.45
CA SER A 158 22.20 14.12 -3.22
C SER A 158 20.69 13.98 -3.43
N GLY A 159 20.30 13.17 -4.41
CA GLY A 159 18.99 12.55 -4.43
C GLY A 159 19.05 11.48 -3.36
N MET A 160 18.18 11.61 -2.36
CA MET A 160 17.88 10.48 -1.47
C MET A 160 17.13 9.47 -2.35
N GLU A 161 17.90 8.72 -3.15
CA GLU A 161 17.46 7.57 -3.92
C GLU A 161 17.00 6.53 -2.90
N MET A 162 15.70 6.53 -2.58
CA MET A 162 15.06 5.29 -2.12
C MET A 162 14.94 4.39 -3.34
N ASP A 163 16.08 3.80 -3.69
CA ASP A 163 16.19 2.74 -4.66
C ASP A 163 15.32 1.58 -4.16
N MET A 164 14.13 1.45 -4.76
CA MET A 164 13.15 0.43 -4.44
C MET A 164 13.54 -0.89 -5.12
N ALA A 165 14.83 -1.25 -5.06
CA ALA A 165 15.29 -2.59 -5.28
C ALA A 165 15.05 -3.37 -3.98
N MET A 166 13.98 -4.17 -3.96
CA MET A 166 13.62 -5.07 -2.86
C MET A 166 14.73 -6.11 -2.65
N THR A 167 15.77 -5.74 -1.90
CA THR A 167 16.76 -6.68 -1.40
C THR A 167 16.06 -7.55 -0.36
N HIS A 168 16.17 -8.88 -0.52
CA HIS A 168 15.59 -9.87 0.40
C HIS A 168 15.97 -9.60 1.87
N GLU A 169 17.06 -8.88 2.10
CA GLU A 169 17.53 -8.42 3.40
C GLU A 169 16.58 -7.40 4.05
N PHE A 170 16.04 -6.42 3.31
CA PHE A 170 15.12 -5.42 3.88
C PHE A 170 13.79 -6.04 4.31
N THR A 171 13.22 -6.93 3.50
CA THR A 171 11.99 -7.66 3.86
C THR A 171 12.19 -8.56 5.08
N ARG A 172 13.38 -9.18 5.22
CA ARG A 172 13.75 -9.94 6.43
C ARG A 172 13.85 -9.03 7.65
N ILE A 173 14.53 -7.89 7.53
CA ILE A 173 14.67 -6.93 8.63
C ILE A 173 13.30 -6.43 9.09
N ALA A 174 12.41 -6.07 8.16
CA ALA A 174 11.04 -5.63 8.47
C ALA A 174 10.21 -6.72 9.16
N ALA A 175 10.32 -7.97 8.71
CA ALA A 175 9.63 -9.10 9.33
C ALA A 175 10.16 -9.39 10.75
N VAL A 176 11.48 -9.33 10.95
CA VAL A 176 12.11 -9.57 12.26
C VAL A 176 11.75 -8.45 13.24
N THR A 177 11.85 -7.18 12.83
CA THR A 177 11.44 -6.06 13.70
C THR A 177 9.95 -6.13 14.03
N GLY A 178 9.09 -6.43 13.05
CA GLY A 178 7.66 -6.66 13.30
C GLY A 178 7.40 -7.78 14.31
N PHE A 179 8.12 -8.90 14.20
CA PHE A 179 8.00 -10.02 15.12
C PHE A 179 8.49 -9.69 16.53
N ILE A 180 9.62 -8.99 16.67
CA ILE A 180 10.16 -8.55 17.96
C ILE A 180 9.16 -7.61 18.66
N VAL A 181 8.59 -6.64 17.93
CA VAL A 181 7.59 -5.72 18.48
C VAL A 181 6.33 -6.48 18.89
N ALA A 182 5.85 -7.42 18.08
CA ALA A 182 4.68 -8.24 18.41
C ALA A 182 4.90 -9.08 19.68
N LEU A 183 6.05 -9.73 19.81
CA LEU A 183 6.41 -10.49 21.01
C LEU A 183 6.56 -9.57 22.24
N GLY A 184 7.15 -8.39 22.08
CA GLY A 184 7.27 -7.40 23.15
C GLY A 184 5.91 -6.95 23.65
N LEU A 185 4.97 -6.65 22.75
CA LEU A 185 3.59 -6.27 23.10
C LEU A 185 2.83 -7.43 23.75
N LEU A 186 2.94 -8.66 23.22
CA LEU A 186 2.32 -9.84 23.82
C LEU A 186 2.86 -10.12 25.23
N GLY A 187 4.18 -9.96 25.43
CA GLY A 187 4.80 -10.03 26.74
C GLY A 187 4.24 -8.95 27.67
N ALA A 188 4.23 -7.69 27.25
CA ALA A 188 3.67 -6.60 28.04
C ALA A 188 2.20 -6.85 28.43
N ILE A 189 1.38 -7.37 27.52
CA ILE A 189 -0.02 -7.76 27.77
C ILE A 189 -0.09 -8.91 28.78
N ALA A 190 0.74 -9.94 28.65
CA ALA A 190 0.71 -11.11 29.53
C ALA A 190 1.16 -10.79 30.97
N PHE A 191 2.11 -9.86 31.14
CA PHE A 191 2.64 -9.47 32.46
C PHE A 191 1.96 -8.22 33.05
N ALA A 192 1.05 -7.57 32.31
CA ALA A 192 0.30 -6.43 32.83
C ALA A 192 -0.69 -6.87 33.93
N PRO A 193 -0.75 -6.17 35.07
CA PRO A 193 -1.73 -6.45 36.12
C PRO A 193 -3.11 -5.90 35.71
N TRP A 194 -3.83 -6.67 34.87
CA TRP A 194 -5.15 -6.28 34.40
C TRP A 194 -6.12 -6.10 35.58
N PRO A 195 -6.74 -4.91 35.73
CA PRO A 195 -7.76 -4.70 36.75
C PRO A 195 -8.97 -5.59 36.47
N ALA A 196 -9.73 -5.92 37.52
CA ALA A 196 -10.94 -6.73 37.38
C ALA A 196 -11.93 -6.08 36.39
N PRO A 197 -12.61 -6.88 35.53
CA PRO A 197 -13.58 -6.35 34.57
C PRO A 197 -14.65 -5.50 35.26
N ALA A 198 -14.81 -4.26 34.81
CA ALA A 198 -15.88 -3.39 35.29
C ALA A 198 -17.26 -3.93 34.83
N PRO A 199 -18.32 -3.73 35.61
CA PRO A 199 -19.68 -4.08 35.20
C PRO A 199 -20.06 -3.41 33.88
N ILE A 200 -20.66 -4.17 32.97
CA ILE A 200 -21.02 -3.72 31.62
C ILE A 200 -22.14 -2.67 31.72
N PRO A 201 -21.91 -1.40 31.32
CA PRO A 201 -22.97 -0.39 31.36
C PRO A 201 -24.04 -0.70 30.30
N ALA A 202 -25.31 -0.72 30.71
CA ALA A 202 -26.45 -1.08 29.87
C ALA A 202 -26.99 0.12 29.09
N LEU A 203 -27.30 -0.10 27.79
CA LEU A 203 -28.15 0.67 26.85
C LEU A 203 -27.87 2.17 26.63
N ASP A 204 -27.21 2.85 27.56
CA ASP A 204 -26.92 4.29 27.55
C ASP A 204 -25.45 4.61 27.20
N SER A 205 -24.68 3.64 26.68
CA SER A 205 -23.26 3.81 26.35
C SER A 205 -23.01 5.04 25.47
N ALA A 206 -23.90 5.31 24.51
CA ALA A 206 -23.83 6.50 23.66
C ALA A 206 -24.03 7.81 24.45
N ARG A 207 -24.97 7.81 25.40
CA ARG A 207 -25.27 8.98 26.24
C ARG A 207 -24.13 9.26 27.21
N THR A 208 -23.61 8.24 27.88
CA THR A 208 -22.49 8.36 28.81
C THR A 208 -21.22 8.85 28.12
N ILE A 209 -20.90 8.28 26.96
CA ILE A 209 -19.74 8.72 26.17
C ILE A 209 -19.96 10.16 25.68
N GLY A 210 -21.16 10.52 25.23
CA GLY A 210 -21.48 11.88 24.83
C GLY A 210 -21.31 12.91 25.96
N THR A 211 -21.71 12.59 27.19
CA THR A 211 -21.54 13.50 28.34
C THR A 211 -20.08 13.67 28.76
N GLU A 212 -19.25 12.63 28.67
CA GLU A 212 -17.81 12.76 28.96
C GLU A 212 -17.10 13.52 27.84
N LEU A 213 -17.46 13.28 26.58
CA LEU A 213 -16.90 13.99 25.42
C LEU A 213 -17.19 15.49 25.46
N LEU A 214 -18.43 15.87 25.77
CA LEU A 214 -18.84 17.28 25.86
C LEU A 214 -18.52 17.91 27.22
N GLY A 215 -18.17 17.12 28.23
CA GLY A 215 -17.72 17.60 29.52
C GLY A 215 -16.19 17.66 29.59
N ARG A 216 -15.60 16.56 30.07
CA ARG A 216 -14.16 16.46 30.36
C ARG A 216 -13.27 16.58 29.13
N TYR A 217 -13.72 16.04 27.99
CA TYR A 217 -12.90 15.95 26.77
C TYR A 217 -13.25 16.99 25.70
N MET A 218 -13.95 18.07 26.06
CA MET A 218 -14.38 19.09 25.11
C MET A 218 -13.22 19.65 24.26
N ILE A 219 -12.08 19.94 24.88
CA ILE A 219 -10.91 20.49 24.18
C ILE A 219 -10.32 19.52 23.15
N ALA A 220 -10.36 18.20 23.43
CA ALA A 220 -9.91 17.19 22.49
C ALA A 220 -10.87 17.10 21.29
N PHE A 221 -12.17 17.26 21.53
CA PHE A 221 -13.18 17.29 20.49
C PHE A 221 -13.04 18.51 19.57
N GLU A 222 -12.84 19.71 20.14
CA GLU A 222 -12.55 20.91 19.36
C GLU A 222 -11.25 20.78 18.55
N GLY A 223 -10.20 20.23 19.17
CA GLY A 223 -8.93 19.96 18.48
C GLY A 223 -9.10 19.01 17.30
N ALA A 224 -9.90 17.94 17.45
CA ALA A 224 -10.20 17.02 16.36
C ALA A 224 -10.93 17.71 15.20
N ALA A 225 -11.90 18.60 15.48
CA ALA A 225 -12.61 19.36 14.45
C ALA A 225 -11.66 20.27 13.64
N VAL A 226 -10.72 20.94 14.31
CA VAL A 226 -9.70 21.76 13.65
C VAL A 226 -8.77 20.89 12.77
N LEU A 227 -8.36 19.72 13.26
CA LEU A 227 -7.53 18.80 12.48
C LEU A 227 -8.26 18.28 11.23
N ILE A 228 -9.55 17.97 11.33
CA ILE A 228 -10.37 17.56 10.17
C ILE A 228 -10.48 18.70 9.17
N LEU A 229 -10.73 19.94 9.63
CA LEU A 229 -10.80 21.11 8.76
C LEU A 229 -9.48 21.33 8.00
N LEU A 230 -8.34 21.28 8.71
CA LEU A 230 -7.02 21.41 8.11
C LEU A 230 -6.74 20.28 7.11
N GLY A 231 -7.14 19.04 7.44
CA GLY A 231 -7.03 17.90 6.54
C GLY A 231 -7.82 18.08 5.24
N MET A 232 -9.06 18.56 5.33
CA MET A 232 -9.90 18.84 4.17
C MET A 232 -9.33 19.98 3.32
N VAL A 233 -8.93 21.10 3.94
CA VAL A 233 -8.30 22.23 3.23
C VAL A 233 -7.01 21.79 2.53
N GLY A 234 -6.16 21.03 3.23
CA GLY A 234 -4.92 20.48 2.68
C GLY A 234 -5.16 19.58 1.48
N ALA A 235 -6.12 18.65 1.57
CA ALA A 235 -6.48 17.76 0.47
C ALA A 235 -6.98 18.53 -0.76
N VAL A 236 -7.83 19.56 -0.59
CA VAL A 236 -8.34 20.39 -1.69
C VAL A 236 -7.23 21.21 -2.35
N ILE A 237 -6.34 21.84 -1.57
CA ILE A 237 -5.22 22.61 -2.13
C ILE A 237 -4.30 21.70 -2.94
N PHE A 238 -4.03 20.49 -2.45
CA PHE A 238 -3.22 19.51 -3.17
C PHE A 238 -3.88 19.06 -4.47
N ALA A 239 -5.17 18.70 -4.43
CA ALA A 239 -5.93 18.25 -5.59
C ALA A 239 -6.05 19.33 -6.69
N ARG A 240 -5.96 20.61 -6.33
CA ARG A 240 -5.96 21.72 -7.30
C ARG A 240 -4.59 22.00 -7.95
N ARG A 241 -3.52 21.45 -7.40
CA ARG A 241 -2.14 21.63 -7.91
C ARG A 241 -1.67 20.47 -8.79
N ALA A 242 -2.31 19.30 -8.67
CA ALA A 242 -2.16 18.18 -9.58
C ALA A 242 -2.95 18.44 -10.86
#